data_AF-A0A7K3WTF5-F1
#
_entry.id   AF-A0A7K3WTF5-F1
#
_cell.length_a   1.000
_cell.length_b   1.000
_cell.length_c   1.000
_cell.angle_alpha   90.00
_cell.angle_beta   90.00
_cell.angle_gamma   90.00
#
_symmetry.space_group_name_H-M   'P 1'
#
loop_
_entity.id
_entity.type
_entity.pdbx_description
1 polymer ?
#
loop_
_entity_poly.entity_id
_entity_poly.type
_entity_poly.pdbx_seq_one_letter_code
_entity_poly.pdbx_strand_id
1 'polypeptide(L)'
;MIYLILSILCSTSIYALFKLFGRYNIHTFQAIVANYFVASGFGFWYAASQGAPVGVSGTESWMWIAAVIGVLFISLFYIMALTSQLHGVSVTSIATKMSMVIPAAFFIFTDPEEGITTQKLLGIILGVAAVILSSLRKNAEKKVHRAWLIPMVLFVGSGFLDLLLAYTEKTHLATQLDYKAFVPVPFALSAMIGTVILSVRVILKKDKIHLKSLAAGIALGLVNYGSIYFLLRILGSGILDRSSAIPANNMGVVALSAIVGFAIFKERLSAKNIIGIVLALAAILLLTWRGL
;
A
#
# COMPACT_ATOMS: atom_id res chain seq x y z
N MET A 1 -6.83 -1.63 17.11
CA MET A 1 -5.48 -2.24 17.00
C MET A 1 -5.42 -3.44 16.06
N ILE A 2 -6.33 -4.41 16.13
CA ILE A 2 -6.30 -5.57 15.21
C ILE A 2 -6.27 -5.20 13.72
N TYR A 3 -7.03 -4.17 13.30
CA TYR A 3 -7.02 -3.70 11.92
C TYR A 3 -5.65 -3.18 11.45
N LEU A 4 -4.87 -2.55 12.35
CA LEU A 4 -3.51 -2.12 12.02
C LEU A 4 -2.61 -3.32 11.72
N ILE A 5 -2.65 -4.35 12.57
CA ILE A 5 -1.86 -5.57 12.41
C ILE A 5 -2.25 -6.30 11.11
N LEU A 6 -3.55 -6.44 10.85
CA LEU A 6 -4.05 -7.08 9.64
C LEU A 6 -3.66 -6.30 8.38
N SER A 7 -3.73 -4.96 8.41
CA SER A 7 -3.28 -4.13 7.30
C SER A 7 -1.79 -4.33 7.03
N ILE A 8 -0.95 -4.32 8.08
CA ILE A 8 0.50 -4.58 7.97
C ILE A 8 0.79 -5.96 7.36
N LEU A 9 0.10 -7.00 7.82
CA LEU A 9 0.27 -8.37 7.33
C LEU A 9 -0.13 -8.49 5.85
N CYS A 10 -1.29 -7.97 5.49
CA CYS A 10 -1.79 -7.95 4.12
C CYS A 10 -0.85 -7.17 3.19
N SER A 11 -0.46 -5.95 3.56
CA SER A 11 0.48 -5.13 2.78
C SER A 11 1.84 -5.81 2.64
N THR A 12 2.38 -6.42 3.70
CA THR A 12 3.68 -7.13 3.61
C THR A 12 3.59 -8.34 2.67
N SER A 13 2.45 -9.05 2.70
CA SER A 13 2.20 -10.19 1.82
C SER A 13 2.20 -9.79 0.35
N ILE A 14 1.75 -8.58 0.00
CA ILE A 14 1.81 -8.06 -1.39
C ILE A 14 3.26 -8.01 -1.90
N TYR A 15 4.18 -7.43 -1.12
CA TYR A 15 5.59 -7.35 -1.55
C TYR A 15 6.23 -8.74 -1.65
N ALA A 16 5.92 -9.64 -0.70
CA ALA A 16 6.38 -11.02 -0.76
C ALA A 16 5.88 -11.73 -2.02
N LEU A 17 4.59 -11.60 -2.36
CA LEU A 17 4.00 -12.15 -3.59
C LEU A 17 4.67 -11.59 -4.84
N PHE A 18 4.92 -10.28 -4.91
CA PHE A 18 5.63 -9.69 -6.05
C PHE A 18 7.05 -10.24 -6.23
N LYS A 19 7.77 -10.50 -5.13
CA LYS A 19 9.07 -11.16 -5.22
C LYS A 19 8.94 -12.59 -5.73
N LEU A 20 7.94 -13.32 -5.24
CA LEU A 20 7.64 -14.69 -5.69
C LEU A 20 7.22 -14.73 -7.17
N PHE A 21 6.56 -13.69 -7.69
CA PHE A 21 6.21 -13.60 -9.11
C PHE A 21 7.44 -13.64 -9.99
N GLY A 22 8.49 -12.90 -9.64
CA GLY A 22 9.78 -12.97 -10.34
C GLY A 22 10.44 -14.35 -10.21
N ARG A 23 10.37 -14.98 -9.03
CA ARG A 23 10.94 -16.32 -8.80
C ARG A 23 10.24 -17.43 -9.59
N TYR A 24 8.92 -17.34 -9.74
CA TYR A 24 8.09 -18.36 -10.39
C TYR A 24 7.71 -18.02 -11.83
N ASN A 25 8.34 -17.00 -12.42
CA ASN A 25 8.06 -16.54 -13.79
C ASN A 25 6.56 -16.28 -14.02
N ILE A 26 5.91 -15.64 -13.04
CA ILE A 26 4.53 -15.18 -13.16
C ILE A 26 4.52 -13.92 -14.02
N HIS A 27 3.59 -13.84 -14.98
CA HIS A 27 3.42 -12.63 -15.78
C HIS A 27 2.80 -11.52 -14.92
N THR A 28 3.66 -10.66 -14.37
CA THR A 28 3.35 -9.65 -13.36
C THR A 28 2.11 -8.82 -13.69
N PHE A 29 2.02 -8.27 -14.90
CA PHE A 29 0.90 -7.41 -15.26
C PHE A 29 -0.43 -8.18 -15.29
N GLN A 30 -0.45 -9.43 -15.75
CA GLN A 30 -1.66 -10.26 -15.80
C GLN A 30 -2.13 -10.62 -14.39
N ALA A 31 -1.18 -10.94 -13.50
CA ALA A 31 -1.48 -11.20 -12.10
C ALA A 31 -2.04 -9.96 -11.39
N ILE A 32 -1.53 -8.76 -11.69
CA ILE A 32 -2.05 -7.48 -11.16
C ILE A 32 -3.49 -7.23 -11.63
N VAL A 33 -3.77 -7.41 -12.93
CA VAL A 33 -5.14 -7.26 -13.48
C VAL A 33 -6.10 -8.26 -12.83
N ALA A 34 -5.72 -9.54 -12.75
CA ALA A 34 -6.51 -10.57 -12.07
C ALA A 34 -6.73 -10.25 -10.57
N ASN A 35 -5.71 -9.72 -9.89
CA ASN A 35 -5.82 -9.23 -8.52
C ASN A 35 -6.93 -8.17 -8.38
N TYR A 36 -7.06 -7.26 -9.33
CA TYR A 36 -8.07 -6.21 -9.24
C TYR A 36 -9.48 -6.73 -9.46
N PHE A 37 -9.67 -7.69 -10.36
CA PHE A 37 -10.94 -8.41 -10.47
C PHE A 37 -11.30 -9.13 -9.18
N VAL A 38 -10.34 -9.82 -8.57
CA VAL A 38 -10.58 -10.58 -7.34
C VAL A 38 -10.85 -9.65 -6.15
N ALA A 39 -10.09 -8.57 -5.99
CA ALA A 39 -10.29 -7.59 -4.93
C ALA A 39 -11.65 -6.87 -5.08
N SER A 40 -11.99 -6.45 -6.29
CA SER A 40 -13.28 -5.82 -6.60
C SER A 40 -14.44 -6.79 -6.37
N GLY A 41 -14.37 -8.00 -6.93
CA GLY A 41 -15.41 -9.02 -6.80
C GLY A 41 -15.62 -9.48 -5.36
N PHE A 42 -14.55 -9.77 -4.63
CA PHE A 42 -14.62 -10.07 -3.19
C PHE A 42 -15.22 -8.90 -2.41
N GLY A 43 -14.82 -7.67 -2.73
CA GLY A 43 -15.32 -6.48 -2.08
C GLY A 43 -16.82 -6.26 -2.27
N PHE A 44 -17.31 -6.34 -3.51
CA PHE A 44 -18.75 -6.23 -3.80
C PHE A 44 -19.55 -7.38 -3.20
N TRP A 45 -19.03 -8.61 -3.26
CA TRP A 45 -19.66 -9.77 -2.62
C TRP A 45 -19.75 -9.59 -1.10
N TYR A 46 -18.66 -9.16 -0.46
CA TYR A 46 -18.64 -8.90 0.98
C TYR A 46 -19.60 -7.77 1.37
N ALA A 47 -19.65 -6.69 0.57
CA ALA A 47 -20.62 -5.60 0.75
C ALA A 47 -22.06 -6.11 0.67
N ALA A 48 -22.39 -6.88 -0.38
CA ALA A 48 -23.70 -7.49 -0.60
C ALA A 48 -24.13 -8.38 0.58
N SER A 49 -23.22 -9.26 1.04
CA SER A 49 -23.47 -10.20 2.13
C SER A 49 -23.83 -9.53 3.46
N GLN A 50 -23.53 -8.23 3.57
CA GLN A 50 -23.75 -7.42 4.77
C GLN A 50 -24.87 -6.38 4.58
N GLY A 51 -25.69 -6.53 3.54
CA GLY A 51 -26.83 -5.64 3.27
C GLY A 51 -26.45 -4.27 2.68
N ALA A 52 -25.21 -4.10 2.20
CA ALA A 52 -24.84 -2.87 1.49
C ALA A 52 -25.47 -2.83 0.10
N PRO A 53 -25.92 -1.66 -0.39
CA PRO A 53 -26.34 -1.50 -1.77
C PRO A 53 -25.23 -1.98 -2.71
N VAL A 54 -25.54 -2.98 -3.52
CA VAL A 54 -24.60 -3.53 -4.51
C VAL A 54 -24.68 -2.68 -5.75
N GLY A 55 -23.85 -1.64 -5.79
CA GLY A 55 -23.80 -0.72 -6.91
C GLY A 55 -23.50 0.69 -6.45
N VAL A 56 -22.72 1.40 -7.25
CA VAL A 56 -22.53 2.84 -7.11
C VAL A 56 -23.32 3.52 -8.23
N SER A 57 -24.05 4.57 -7.87
CA SER A 57 -24.81 5.40 -8.82
C SER A 57 -23.94 6.00 -9.93
N GLY A 58 -22.62 6.09 -9.70
CA GLY A 58 -21.69 6.83 -10.56
C GLY A 58 -21.65 8.32 -10.23
N THR A 59 -22.62 8.83 -9.47
CA THR A 59 -22.77 10.25 -9.12
C THR A 59 -22.27 10.59 -7.72
N GLU A 60 -21.68 9.62 -7.01
CA GLU A 60 -21.08 9.84 -5.71
C GLU A 60 -19.97 10.90 -5.78
N SER A 61 -19.93 11.79 -4.79
CA SER A 61 -18.95 12.89 -4.73
C SER A 61 -17.49 12.42 -4.69
N TRP A 62 -17.24 11.18 -4.26
CA TRP A 62 -15.92 10.55 -4.21
C TRP A 62 -15.55 9.76 -5.47
N MET A 63 -16.45 9.60 -6.45
CA MET A 63 -16.22 8.76 -7.63
C MET A 63 -14.99 9.19 -8.43
N TRP A 64 -14.77 10.50 -8.58
CA TRP A 64 -13.58 11.01 -9.26
C TRP A 64 -12.29 10.67 -8.49
N ILE A 65 -12.34 10.69 -7.14
CA ILE A 65 -11.21 10.27 -6.30
C ILE A 65 -10.95 8.78 -6.51
N ALA A 66 -12.00 7.96 -6.53
CA ALA A 66 -11.89 6.53 -6.80
C ALA A 66 -11.27 6.25 -8.18
N ALA A 67 -11.58 7.05 -9.19
CA ALA A 67 -10.97 6.95 -10.51
C ALA A 67 -9.47 7.27 -10.49
N VAL A 68 -9.07 8.35 -9.81
CA VAL A 68 -7.65 8.69 -9.63
C VAL A 68 -6.92 7.58 -8.87
N ILE A 69 -7.49 7.08 -7.78
CA ILE A 69 -6.96 5.94 -7.02
C ILE A 69 -6.85 4.71 -7.92
N GLY A 70 -7.84 4.43 -8.78
CA GLY A 70 -7.81 3.30 -9.71
C GLY A 70 -6.64 3.37 -10.71
N VAL A 71 -6.32 4.57 -11.22
CA VAL A 71 -5.14 4.80 -12.07
C VAL A 71 -3.84 4.62 -11.28
N LEU A 72 -3.77 5.17 -10.07
CA LEU A 72 -2.60 5.04 -9.20
C LEU A 72 -2.36 3.60 -8.77
N PHE A 73 -3.41 2.86 -8.43
CA PHE A 73 -3.34 1.44 -8.10
C PHE A 73 -2.65 0.67 -9.22
N ILE A 74 -3.16 0.68 -10.45
CA ILE A 74 -2.56 -0.13 -11.52
C ILE A 74 -1.14 0.30 -11.88
N SER A 75 -0.87 1.60 -11.93
CA SER A 75 0.45 2.13 -12.27
C SER A 75 1.48 1.86 -11.17
N LEU A 76 1.19 2.22 -9.92
CA LEU A 76 2.10 2.01 -8.79
C LEU A 76 2.28 0.53 -8.48
N PHE A 77 1.24 -0.30 -8.53
CA PHE A 77 1.40 -1.76 -8.33
C PHE A 77 2.37 -2.37 -9.33
N TYR A 78 2.32 -1.95 -10.59
CA TYR A 78 3.24 -2.47 -11.60
C TYR A 78 4.69 -2.06 -11.31
N ILE A 79 4.93 -0.79 -10.96
CA ILE A 79 6.26 -0.29 -10.59
C ILE A 79 6.76 -0.98 -9.31
N MET A 80 5.90 -1.15 -8.30
CA MET A 80 6.20 -1.86 -7.07
C MET A 80 6.59 -3.31 -7.33
N ALA A 81 5.87 -4.00 -8.23
CA ALA A 81 6.16 -5.39 -8.55
C ALA A 81 7.53 -5.52 -9.23
N LEU A 82 7.83 -4.69 -10.23
CA LEU A 82 9.13 -4.68 -10.89
C LEU A 82 10.27 -4.35 -9.91
N THR A 83 10.06 -3.34 -9.06
CA THR A 83 11.06 -2.92 -8.05
C THR A 83 11.30 -4.04 -7.03
N SER A 84 10.25 -4.76 -6.59
CA SER A 84 10.37 -5.89 -5.66
C SER A 84 11.17 -7.03 -6.26
N GLN A 85 10.94 -7.33 -7.54
CA GLN A 85 11.65 -8.36 -8.26
C GLN A 85 13.14 -8.02 -8.41
N LEU A 86 13.45 -6.79 -8.84
CA LEU A 86 14.81 -6.31 -9.10
C LEU A 86 15.62 -6.01 -7.83
N HIS A 87 15.04 -5.26 -6.90
CA HIS A 87 15.76 -4.68 -5.76
C HIS A 87 15.45 -5.36 -4.43
N GLY A 88 14.41 -6.19 -4.37
CA GLY A 88 13.99 -6.91 -3.17
C GLY A 88 12.79 -6.28 -2.46
N VAL A 89 12.25 -7.05 -1.52
CA VAL A 89 11.04 -6.70 -0.77
C VAL A 89 11.31 -5.52 0.16
N SER A 90 12.43 -5.56 0.88
CA SER A 90 12.81 -4.53 1.85
C SER A 90 12.92 -3.15 1.18
N VAL A 91 13.69 -3.06 0.08
CA VAL A 91 13.94 -1.78 -0.62
C VAL A 91 12.64 -1.18 -1.18
N THR A 92 11.77 -2.02 -1.75
CA THR A 92 10.53 -1.55 -2.36
C THR A 92 9.53 -1.06 -1.32
N SER A 93 9.40 -1.80 -0.21
CA SER A 93 8.53 -1.40 0.90
C SER A 93 8.95 -0.03 1.45
N ILE A 94 10.25 0.23 1.56
CA ILE A 94 10.78 1.51 2.02
C ILE A 94 10.41 2.64 1.05
N ALA A 95 10.73 2.49 -0.24
CA ALA A 95 10.47 3.54 -1.24
C ALA A 95 8.98 3.93 -1.30
N THR A 96 8.09 2.97 -1.08
CA THR A 96 6.64 3.15 -1.15
C THR A 96 6.01 3.63 0.15
N LYS A 97 6.56 3.26 1.30
CA LYS A 97 5.96 3.55 2.61
C LYS A 97 6.57 4.76 3.30
N MET A 98 7.75 5.20 2.85
CA MET A 98 8.34 6.48 3.26
C MET A 98 7.48 7.69 2.97
N SER A 99 6.60 7.55 1.98
CA SER A 99 5.69 8.59 1.58
C SER A 99 4.67 8.98 2.64
N MET A 100 4.60 8.25 3.76
CA MET A 100 3.75 8.54 4.93
C MET A 100 3.90 9.97 5.46
N VAL A 101 5.05 10.62 5.22
CA VAL A 101 5.29 12.00 5.61
C VAL A 101 4.33 12.96 4.92
N ILE A 102 3.94 12.68 3.67
CA ILE A 102 3.04 13.51 2.87
C ILE A 102 1.63 13.58 3.53
N PRO A 103 0.90 12.46 3.74
CA PRO A 103 -0.40 12.52 4.39
C PRO A 103 -0.31 12.98 5.84
N ALA A 104 0.73 12.58 6.60
CA ALA A 104 0.89 13.04 7.98
C ALA A 104 1.04 14.57 8.06
N ALA A 105 1.88 15.15 7.21
CA ALA A 105 2.02 16.60 7.13
C ALA A 105 0.71 17.27 6.70
N PHE A 106 0.02 16.73 5.69
CA PHE A 106 -1.26 17.26 5.24
C PHE A 106 -2.27 17.35 6.38
N PHE A 107 -2.54 16.26 7.10
CA PHE A 107 -3.51 16.28 8.20
C PHE A 107 -3.06 17.16 9.37
N ILE A 108 -1.77 17.16 9.71
CA ILE A 108 -1.25 18.05 10.75
C ILE A 108 -1.53 19.53 10.45
N PHE A 109 -1.40 19.96 9.19
CA PHE A 109 -1.61 21.36 8.81
C PHE A 109 -3.06 21.72 8.47
N THR A 110 -3.85 20.76 7.99
CA THR A 110 -5.21 21.01 7.49
C THR A 110 -6.31 20.58 8.45
N ASP A 111 -5.99 19.75 9.45
CA ASP A 111 -6.95 19.22 10.40
C ASP A 111 -6.74 19.84 11.80
N PRO A 112 -7.60 20.79 12.22
CA PRO A 112 -7.49 21.41 13.54
C PRO A 112 -7.61 20.40 14.69
N GLU A 113 -8.29 19.27 14.46
CA GLU A 113 -8.49 18.22 15.46
C GLU A 113 -7.23 17.36 15.66
N GLU A 114 -6.27 17.38 14.73
CA GLU A 114 -5.08 16.52 14.78
C GLU A 114 -3.87 17.14 15.48
N GLY A 115 -4.05 18.26 16.18
CA GLY A 115 -3.06 19.03 16.95
C GLY A 115 -1.62 18.51 17.05
N ILE A 116 -0.64 19.36 16.74
CA ILE A 116 0.80 19.02 16.83
C ILE A 116 1.18 18.78 18.29
N THR A 117 1.45 17.52 18.63
CA THR A 117 2.08 17.16 19.91
C THR A 117 3.56 16.86 19.71
N THR A 118 4.38 17.13 20.71
CA THR A 118 5.81 16.77 20.72
C THR A 118 6.02 15.28 20.46
N GLN A 119 5.10 14.45 20.97
CA GLN A 119 5.08 13.01 20.77
C GLN A 119 4.89 12.62 19.29
N LYS A 120 3.90 13.22 18.60
CA LYS A 120 3.68 12.98 17.16
C LYS A 120 4.89 13.41 16.33
N LEU A 121 5.45 14.59 16.63
CA LEU A 121 6.61 15.10 15.90
C LEU A 121 7.83 14.19 16.09
N LEU A 122 8.13 13.77 17.32
CA LEU A 122 9.20 12.83 17.61
C LEU A 122 8.96 11.47 16.94
N GLY A 123 7.73 10.96 16.96
CA GLY A 123 7.38 9.70 16.31
C GLY A 123 7.56 9.75 14.80
N ILE A 124 7.18 10.84 14.15
CA ILE A 124 7.39 11.04 12.71
C ILE A 124 8.89 11.15 12.39
N ILE A 125 9.64 11.96 13.14
CA ILE A 125 11.10 12.12 12.94
C ILE A 125 11.82 10.78 13.11
N LEU A 126 11.51 10.06 14.19
CA LEU A 126 12.06 8.72 14.43
C LEU A 126 11.68 7.76 13.31
N GLY A 127 10.44 7.81 12.82
CA GLY A 127 9.99 7.00 11.71
C GLY A 127 10.71 7.28 10.41
N VAL A 128 10.94 8.54 10.07
CA VAL A 128 11.74 8.94 8.90
C VAL A 128 13.18 8.43 9.04
N ALA A 129 13.81 8.64 10.21
CA ALA A 129 15.15 8.15 10.48
C ALA A 129 15.24 6.61 10.40
N ALA A 130 14.26 5.91 10.98
CA ALA A 130 14.15 4.47 10.99
C ALA A 130 14.16 3.91 9.57
N VAL A 131 13.36 4.50 8.69
CA VAL A 131 13.21 4.00 7.33
C VAL A 131 14.40 4.38 6.46
N ILE A 132 15.03 5.55 6.66
CA ILE A 132 16.32 5.86 6.01
C ILE A 132 17.36 4.79 6.39
N LEU A 133 17.52 4.50 7.68
CA LEU A 133 18.49 3.51 8.16
C LEU A 133 18.16 2.08 7.70
N SER A 134 16.87 1.71 7.66
CA SER A 134 16.41 0.43 7.11
C SER A 134 16.68 0.29 5.61
N SER A 135 16.91 1.39 4.89
CA SER A 135 17.16 1.42 3.44
C SER A 135 18.62 1.40 3.01
N LEU A 136 19.54 1.76 3.90
CA LEU A 136 20.95 1.87 3.54
C LEU A 136 21.55 0.50 3.22
N ARG A 137 22.01 0.32 1.98
CA ARG A 137 22.79 -0.86 1.57
C ARG A 137 24.29 -0.62 1.70
N LYS A 138 25.01 -1.70 2.03
CA LYS A 138 26.47 -1.69 2.20
C LYS A 138 27.23 -1.57 0.86
N ASN A 139 26.61 -2.03 -0.25
CA ASN A 139 27.16 -1.96 -1.60
C ASN A 139 26.07 -1.41 -2.55
N ALA A 140 26.00 -0.08 -2.69
CA ALA A 140 25.28 0.52 -3.81
C ALA A 140 26.25 0.53 -5.00
N GLU A 141 26.07 -0.40 -5.94
CA GLU A 141 26.82 -0.33 -7.19
C GLU A 141 26.49 0.98 -7.90
N LYS A 142 27.52 1.82 -8.07
CA LYS A 142 27.45 3.03 -8.87
C LYS A 142 27.19 2.61 -10.32
N LYS A 143 25.96 2.73 -10.82
CA LYS A 143 25.69 2.97 -12.25
C LYS A 143 24.22 3.31 -12.52
N VAL A 144 24.05 4.16 -13.55
CA VAL A 144 22.82 4.69 -14.17
C VAL A 144 22.33 6.04 -13.61
N HIS A 145 22.46 7.07 -14.47
CA HIS A 145 22.15 8.49 -14.25
C HIS A 145 20.66 8.81 -13.96
N ARG A 146 19.78 7.80 -13.91
CA ARG A 146 18.32 7.91 -13.67
C ARG A 146 17.78 6.90 -12.66
N ALA A 147 18.63 6.16 -11.97
CA ALA A 147 18.22 5.12 -10.99
C ALA A 147 17.37 5.67 -9.83
N TRP A 148 17.39 6.99 -9.59
CA TRP A 148 16.63 7.64 -8.52
C TRP A 148 15.19 7.97 -8.88
N LEU A 149 14.82 7.99 -10.17
CA LEU A 149 13.47 8.34 -10.62
C LEU A 149 12.42 7.32 -10.16
N ILE A 150 12.73 6.02 -10.17
CA ILE A 150 11.77 4.97 -9.78
C ILE A 150 11.41 5.09 -8.29
N PRO A 151 12.37 5.15 -7.34
CA PRO A 151 12.06 5.44 -5.94
C PRO A 151 11.28 6.75 -5.74
N MET A 152 11.60 7.79 -6.50
CA MET A 152 10.90 9.08 -6.40
C MET A 152 9.43 8.98 -6.85
N VAL A 153 9.16 8.31 -7.98
CA VAL A 153 7.79 8.06 -8.46
C VAL A 153 7.01 7.22 -7.46
N LEU A 154 7.63 6.18 -6.90
CA LEU A 154 7.00 5.37 -5.85
C LEU A 154 6.71 6.19 -4.60
N PHE A 155 7.65 7.04 -4.17
CA PHE A 155 7.48 7.90 -3.01
C PHE A 155 6.34 8.91 -3.21
N VAL A 156 6.37 9.72 -4.27
CA VAL A 156 5.36 10.75 -4.51
C VAL A 156 4.00 10.11 -4.78
N GLY A 157 3.97 9.10 -5.67
CA GLY A 157 2.74 8.42 -6.04
C GLY A 157 2.08 7.68 -4.87
N SER A 158 2.85 6.96 -4.06
CA SER A 158 2.29 6.25 -2.89
C SER A 158 1.85 7.21 -1.80
N GLY A 159 2.53 8.36 -1.62
CA GLY A 159 2.13 9.38 -0.65
C GLY A 159 0.85 10.08 -1.05
N PHE A 160 0.71 10.38 -2.34
CA PHE A 160 -0.52 10.91 -2.89
C PHE A 160 -1.66 9.90 -2.80
N LEU A 161 -1.38 8.61 -3.06
CA LEU A 161 -2.36 7.53 -2.90
C LEU A 161 -2.85 7.40 -1.44
N ASP A 162 -1.93 7.31 -0.48
CA ASP A 162 -2.25 7.22 0.95
C ASP A 162 -3.03 8.45 1.42
N LEU A 163 -2.66 9.65 0.93
CA LEU A 163 -3.38 10.89 1.19
C LEU A 163 -4.80 10.87 0.64
N LEU A 164 -5.00 10.46 -0.62
CA LEU A 164 -6.34 10.37 -1.22
C LEU A 164 -7.21 9.38 -0.45
N LEU A 165 -6.68 8.21 -0.07
CA LEU A 165 -7.40 7.22 0.73
C LEU A 165 -7.84 7.80 2.09
N ALA A 166 -6.93 8.45 2.80
CA ALA A 166 -7.22 9.03 4.10
C ALA A 166 -8.15 10.25 4.01
N TYR A 167 -8.00 11.07 2.97
CA TYR A 167 -8.88 12.19 2.69
C TYR A 167 -10.30 11.71 2.40
N THR A 168 -10.46 10.73 1.50
CA THR A 168 -11.76 10.14 1.20
C THR A 168 -12.39 9.52 2.44
N GLU A 169 -11.60 8.82 3.25
CA GLU A 169 -12.10 8.26 4.49
C GLU A 169 -12.63 9.35 5.43
N LYS A 170 -11.88 10.42 5.65
CA LYS A 170 -12.33 11.55 6.48
C LYS A 170 -13.60 12.23 5.95
N THR A 171 -13.66 12.50 4.65
CA THR A 171 -14.71 13.37 4.08
C THR A 171 -15.94 12.65 3.58
N HIS A 172 -15.83 11.35 3.27
CA HIS A 172 -16.89 10.60 2.60
C HIS A 172 -17.25 9.27 3.28
N LEU A 173 -16.42 8.71 4.17
CA LEU A 173 -16.67 7.38 4.76
C LEU A 173 -17.08 7.48 6.24
N ALA A 174 -18.31 7.95 6.48
CA ALA A 174 -18.84 8.14 7.83
C ALA A 174 -19.38 6.84 8.45
N THR A 175 -19.92 5.94 7.62
CA THR A 175 -20.60 4.72 8.07
C THR A 175 -19.91 3.47 7.57
N GLN A 176 -20.12 2.33 8.24
CA GLN A 176 -19.61 1.03 7.79
C GLN A 176 -20.10 0.65 6.38
N LEU A 177 -21.24 1.19 5.95
CA LEU A 177 -21.78 1.00 4.61
C LEU A 177 -20.91 1.69 3.56
N ASP A 178 -20.46 2.91 3.87
CA ASP A 178 -19.65 3.74 2.96
C ASP A 178 -18.31 3.07 2.66
N TYR A 179 -17.64 2.50 3.67
CA TYR A 179 -16.40 1.72 3.47
C TYR A 179 -16.63 0.55 2.51
N LYS A 180 -17.75 -0.17 2.67
CA LYS A 180 -18.08 -1.34 1.85
C LYS A 180 -18.43 -0.94 0.42
N ALA A 181 -19.05 0.22 0.23
CA ALA A 181 -19.36 0.76 -1.10
C ALA A 181 -18.12 1.32 -1.81
N PHE A 182 -17.24 2.00 -1.08
CA PHE A 182 -16.07 2.67 -1.66
C PHE A 182 -14.95 1.70 -2.05
N VAL A 183 -14.47 0.86 -1.12
CA VAL A 183 -13.24 0.07 -1.30
C VAL A 183 -13.22 -0.79 -2.59
N PRO A 184 -14.31 -1.45 -3.01
CA PRO A 184 -14.30 -2.28 -4.22
C PRO A 184 -14.18 -1.47 -5.52
N VAL A 185 -14.55 -0.18 -5.52
CA VAL A 185 -14.70 0.65 -6.73
C VAL A 185 -13.37 1.05 -7.36
N PRO A 186 -12.36 1.58 -6.63
CA PRO A 186 -11.06 1.82 -7.22
C PRO A 186 -10.43 0.56 -7.82
N PHE A 187 -10.61 -0.60 -7.18
CA PHE A 187 -10.17 -1.88 -7.73
C PHE A 187 -10.92 -2.23 -9.03
N ALA A 188 -12.22 -1.99 -9.11
CA ALA A 188 -13.00 -2.21 -10.34
C ALA A 188 -12.47 -1.35 -11.49
N LEU A 189 -12.21 -0.07 -11.22
CA LEU A 189 -11.66 0.88 -12.20
C LEU A 189 -10.25 0.45 -12.64
N SER A 190 -9.39 0.01 -11.72
CA SER A 190 -8.09 -0.57 -12.07
C SER A 190 -8.21 -1.83 -12.93
N ALA A 191 -9.18 -2.71 -12.63
CA ALA A 191 -9.44 -3.91 -13.42
C ALA A 191 -9.87 -3.56 -14.86
N MET A 192 -10.74 -2.55 -15.02
CA MET A 192 -11.17 -2.06 -16.32
C MET A 192 -9.99 -1.50 -17.13
N ILE A 193 -9.20 -0.59 -16.54
CA ILE A 193 -8.02 -0.01 -17.18
C ILE A 193 -7.03 -1.11 -17.58
N GLY A 194 -6.76 -2.04 -16.67
CA GLY A 194 -5.85 -3.16 -16.89
C GLY A 194 -6.31 -4.10 -17.99
N THR A 195 -7.62 -4.34 -18.07
CA THR A 195 -8.23 -5.15 -19.14
C THR A 195 -8.08 -4.48 -20.49
N VAL A 196 -8.32 -3.17 -20.60
CA VAL A 196 -8.11 -2.43 -21.85
C VAL A 196 -6.66 -2.56 -22.32
N ILE A 197 -5.69 -2.33 -21.41
CA ILE A 197 -4.26 -2.44 -21.74
C ILE A 197 -3.90 -3.87 -22.17
N LEU A 198 -4.37 -4.89 -21.42
CA LEU A 198 -4.07 -6.29 -21.71
C LEU A 198 -4.68 -6.75 -23.03
N SER A 199 -5.94 -6.39 -23.29
CA SER A 199 -6.63 -6.69 -24.55
C SER A 199 -5.89 -6.11 -25.74
N VAL A 200 -5.47 -4.84 -25.68
CA VAL A 200 -4.66 -4.23 -26.74
C VAL A 200 -3.35 -5.01 -26.96
N ARG A 201 -2.64 -5.39 -25.90
CA ARG A 201 -1.39 -6.17 -26.03
C ARG A 201 -1.59 -7.56 -26.61
N VAL A 202 -2.68 -8.24 -26.24
CA VAL A 202 -3.02 -9.57 -26.77
C VAL A 202 -3.41 -9.49 -28.26
N ILE A 203 -4.24 -8.51 -28.64
CA ILE A 203 -4.62 -8.28 -30.04
C ILE A 203 -3.39 -7.97 -30.91
N LEU A 204 -2.47 -7.17 -30.38
CA LEU A 204 -1.18 -6.87 -31.04
C LEU A 204 -0.18 -8.03 -30.98
N LYS A 205 -0.58 -9.23 -30.52
CA LYS A 205 0.25 -10.43 -30.35
C LYS A 205 1.51 -10.21 -29.50
N LYS A 206 1.50 -9.21 -28.62
CA LYS A 206 2.62 -8.91 -27.71
C LYS A 206 2.61 -9.79 -26.46
N ASP A 207 1.43 -10.23 -26.02
CA ASP A 207 1.25 -11.07 -24.83
C ASP A 207 0.34 -12.27 -25.12
N LYS A 208 0.57 -13.39 -24.43
CA LYS A 208 -0.35 -14.54 -24.34
C LYS A 208 -0.90 -14.63 -22.93
N ILE A 209 -2.17 -15.02 -22.77
CA ILE A 209 -2.78 -15.18 -21.45
C ILE A 209 -2.20 -16.44 -20.77
N HIS A 210 -1.72 -16.29 -19.55
CA HIS A 210 -1.12 -17.35 -18.76
C HIS A 210 -2.00 -17.64 -17.53
N LEU A 211 -2.64 -18.82 -17.51
CA LEU A 211 -3.55 -19.21 -16.43
C LEU A 211 -2.86 -19.20 -15.04
N LYS A 212 -1.58 -19.59 -14.99
CA LYS A 212 -0.75 -19.51 -13.78
C LYS A 212 -0.70 -18.09 -13.21
N SER A 213 -0.67 -17.07 -14.07
CA SER A 213 -0.65 -15.67 -13.66
C SER A 213 -2.01 -15.20 -13.14
N LEU A 214 -3.11 -15.69 -13.72
CA LEU A 214 -4.45 -15.41 -13.21
C LEU A 214 -4.64 -16.04 -11.81
N ALA A 215 -4.21 -17.28 -11.62
CA ALA A 215 -4.24 -17.96 -10.33
C ALA A 215 -3.41 -17.24 -9.26
N ALA A 216 -2.20 -16.77 -9.61
CA ALA A 216 -1.38 -15.95 -8.73
C ALA A 216 -2.04 -14.61 -8.37
N GLY A 217 -2.83 -14.06 -9.30
CA GLY A 217 -3.66 -12.88 -9.07
C GLY A 217 -4.75 -13.07 -8.01
N ILE A 218 -5.25 -14.30 -7.78
CA ILE A 218 -6.26 -14.56 -6.75
C ILE A 218 -5.69 -14.30 -5.35
N ALA A 219 -4.55 -14.91 -5.03
CA ALA A 219 -3.89 -14.70 -3.74
C ALA A 219 -3.54 -13.22 -3.53
N LEU A 220 -3.03 -12.56 -4.58
CA LEU A 220 -2.71 -11.14 -4.54
C LEU A 220 -3.96 -10.27 -4.32
N GLY A 221 -5.07 -10.57 -5.00
CA GLY A 221 -6.34 -9.85 -4.87
C GLY A 221 -6.91 -9.85 -3.46
N LEU A 222 -6.92 -11.02 -2.82
CA LEU A 222 -7.45 -11.16 -1.44
C LEU A 222 -6.62 -10.35 -0.44
N VAL A 223 -5.29 -10.47 -0.48
CA VAL A 223 -4.43 -9.70 0.44
C VAL A 223 -4.45 -8.21 0.11
N ASN A 224 -4.61 -7.84 -1.16
CA ASN A 224 -4.69 -6.44 -1.57
C ASN A 224 -5.97 -5.77 -1.06
N TYR A 225 -7.13 -6.42 -1.24
CA TYR A 225 -8.38 -5.94 -0.67
C TYR A 225 -8.26 -5.76 0.84
N GLY A 226 -7.74 -6.78 1.55
CA GLY A 226 -7.51 -6.72 2.99
C GLY A 226 -6.62 -5.54 3.40
N SER A 227 -5.55 -5.28 2.64
CA SER A 227 -4.60 -4.19 2.96
C SER A 227 -5.28 -2.82 3.02
N ILE A 228 -6.13 -2.51 2.03
CA ILE A 228 -6.84 -1.24 1.93
C ILE A 228 -8.03 -1.22 2.90
N TYR A 229 -8.82 -2.28 2.95
CA TYR A 229 -9.98 -2.36 3.84
C TYR A 229 -9.57 -2.16 5.31
N PHE A 230 -8.56 -2.90 5.79
CA PHE A 230 -8.11 -2.79 7.17
C PHE A 230 -7.41 -1.45 7.47
N LEU A 231 -6.72 -0.85 6.49
CA LEU A 231 -6.17 0.50 6.64
C LEU A 231 -7.30 1.51 6.87
N LEU A 232 -8.30 1.54 6.00
CA LEU A 232 -9.42 2.48 6.16
C LEU A 232 -10.19 2.23 7.47
N ARG A 233 -10.33 0.97 7.88
CA ARG A 233 -10.95 0.63 9.17
C ARG A 233 -10.16 1.11 10.39
N ILE A 234 -8.83 1.15 10.35
CA ILE A 234 -8.07 1.75 11.46
C ILE A 234 -8.18 3.27 11.46
N LEU A 235 -8.17 3.92 10.28
CA LEU A 235 -8.34 5.37 10.16
C LEU A 235 -9.70 5.84 10.71
N GLY A 236 -10.77 5.14 10.33
CA GLY A 236 -12.14 5.46 10.78
C GLY A 236 -12.50 4.94 12.17
N SER A 237 -11.58 4.28 12.89
CA SER A 237 -11.89 3.70 14.20
C SER A 237 -11.88 4.71 15.35
N GLY A 238 -11.30 5.89 15.14
CA GLY A 238 -11.05 6.89 16.20
C GLY A 238 -9.99 6.47 17.24
N ILE A 239 -9.44 5.24 17.13
CA ILE A 239 -8.43 4.73 18.06
C ILE A 239 -7.09 5.44 17.86
N LEU A 240 -6.77 5.81 16.62
CA LEU A 240 -5.58 6.56 16.25
C LEU A 240 -5.97 7.67 15.28
N ASP A 241 -5.33 8.83 15.44
CA ASP A 241 -5.47 9.94 14.51
C ASP A 241 -4.81 9.57 13.18
N ARG A 242 -5.23 10.17 12.05
CA ARG A 242 -4.73 9.77 10.73
C ARG A 242 -3.24 10.09 10.58
N SER A 243 -2.79 11.22 11.14
CA SER A 243 -1.37 11.58 11.29
C SER A 243 -0.53 10.58 12.09
N SER A 244 -1.15 9.67 12.85
CA SER A 244 -0.45 8.63 13.61
C SER A 244 -0.65 7.24 13.01
N ALA A 245 -1.86 6.91 12.56
CA ALA A 245 -2.22 5.62 12.00
C ALA A 245 -1.51 5.33 10.68
N ILE A 246 -1.43 6.30 9.75
CA ILE A 246 -0.76 6.09 8.46
C ILE A 246 0.74 5.86 8.65
N PRO A 247 1.47 6.69 9.42
CA PRO A 247 2.86 6.39 9.72
C PRO A 247 3.07 5.08 10.44
N ALA A 248 2.25 4.75 11.45
CA ALA A 248 2.37 3.50 12.19
C ALA A 248 2.19 2.28 11.27
N ASN A 249 1.19 2.30 10.39
CA ASN A 249 0.97 1.24 9.42
C ASN A 249 2.16 1.11 8.46
N ASN A 250 2.60 2.23 7.88
CA ASN A 250 3.65 2.24 6.88
C ASN A 250 5.01 1.79 7.46
N MET A 251 5.35 2.22 8.68
CA MET A 251 6.52 1.73 9.39
C MET A 251 6.44 0.25 9.73
N GLY A 252 5.26 -0.23 10.15
CA GLY A 252 5.03 -1.65 10.43
C GLY A 252 5.24 -2.51 9.19
N VAL A 253 4.75 -2.06 8.03
CA VAL A 253 4.96 -2.71 6.74
C VAL A 253 6.44 -2.76 6.39
N VAL A 254 7.19 -1.67 6.55
CA VAL A 254 8.63 -1.64 6.28
C VAL A 254 9.39 -2.61 7.20
N ALA A 255 9.11 -2.58 8.50
CA ALA A 255 9.76 -3.44 9.48
C ALA A 255 9.49 -4.92 9.19
N LEU A 256 8.21 -5.30 8.99
CA LEU A 256 7.84 -6.68 8.72
C LEU A 256 8.34 -7.14 7.34
N SER A 257 8.33 -6.27 6.33
CA SER A 257 8.88 -6.57 4.99
C SER A 257 10.38 -6.83 5.06
N ALA A 258 11.14 -6.10 5.88
CA ALA A 258 12.55 -6.35 6.08
C ALA A 258 12.81 -7.71 6.77
N ILE A 259 12.00 -8.06 7.77
CA ILE A 259 12.05 -9.36 8.45
C ILE A 259 11.73 -10.49 7.46
N VAL A 260 10.66 -10.35 6.67
CA VAL A 260 10.25 -11.32 5.64
C VAL A 260 11.31 -11.43 4.54
N GLY A 261 11.88 -10.30 4.10
CA GLY A 261 13.01 -10.25 3.17
C GLY A 261 14.19 -11.08 3.65
N PHE A 262 14.58 -10.91 4.91
CA PHE A 262 15.64 -11.68 5.55
C PHE A 262 15.29 -13.17 5.69
N ALA A 263 14.17 -13.49 6.33
CA ALA A 263 13.82 -14.85 6.72
C ALA A 263 13.42 -15.74 5.53
N ILE A 264 12.64 -15.22 4.59
CA ILE A 264 12.08 -16.00 3.46
C ILE A 264 12.95 -15.88 2.22
N PHE A 265 13.42 -14.67 1.91
CA PHE A 265 14.14 -14.38 0.67
C PHE A 265 15.66 -14.32 0.84
N LYS A 266 16.16 -14.56 2.07
CA LYS A 266 17.59 -14.56 2.41
C LYS A 266 18.28 -13.24 2.05
N GLU A 267 17.56 -12.13 2.11
CA GLU A 267 18.13 -10.79 1.94
C GLU A 267 19.09 -10.48 3.11
N ARG A 268 20.27 -9.92 2.84
CA ARG A 268 21.23 -9.59 3.90
C ARG A 268 20.85 -8.26 4.57
N LEU A 269 20.58 -8.30 5.87
CA LEU A 269 20.40 -7.09 6.69
C LEU A 269 21.76 -6.59 7.18
N SER A 270 22.02 -5.29 7.00
CA SER A 270 23.15 -4.62 7.64
C SER A 270 22.80 -4.20 9.07
N ALA A 271 23.80 -3.89 9.90
CA ALA A 271 23.59 -3.35 11.24
C ALA A 271 22.72 -2.07 11.21
N LYS A 272 22.90 -1.20 10.20
CA LYS A 272 22.05 -0.02 9.99
C LYS A 272 20.60 -0.41 9.75
N ASN A 273 20.35 -1.51 9.03
CA ASN A 273 18.99 -1.95 8.77
C ASN A 273 18.30 -2.47 10.02
N ILE A 274 19.04 -3.19 10.87
CA ILE A 274 18.53 -3.66 12.17
C ILE A 274 18.18 -2.48 13.06
N ILE A 275 19.07 -1.48 13.17
CA ILE A 275 18.79 -0.24 13.91
C ILE A 275 17.53 0.44 13.37
N GLY A 276 17.40 0.52 12.04
CA GLY A 276 16.20 1.06 11.40
C GLY A 276 14.91 0.31 11.80
N ILE A 277 14.93 -1.01 11.84
CA ILE A 277 13.79 -1.82 12.28
C ILE A 277 13.44 -1.52 13.74
N VAL A 278 14.44 -1.46 14.64
CA VAL A 278 14.22 -1.14 16.06
C VAL A 278 13.62 0.25 16.23
N LEU A 279 14.14 1.24 15.50
CA LEU A 279 13.60 2.60 15.51
C LEU A 279 12.17 2.67 14.96
N ALA A 280 11.83 1.89 13.93
CA ALA A 280 10.47 1.83 13.40
C ALA A 280 9.49 1.30 14.45
N LEU A 281 9.87 0.26 15.19
CA LEU A 281 9.07 -0.27 16.30
C LEU A 281 8.91 0.75 17.42
N ALA A 282 9.98 1.45 17.79
CA ALA A 282 9.93 2.51 18.79
C ALA A 282 9.03 3.68 18.34
N ALA A 283 9.11 4.08 17.07
CA ALA A 283 8.26 5.13 16.50
C ALA A 283 6.78 4.71 16.47
N ILE A 284 6.47 3.45 16.12
CA ILE A 284 5.09 2.93 16.20
C ILE A 284 4.59 2.98 17.63
N LEU A 285 5.38 2.51 18.61
CA LEU A 285 5.01 2.58 20.03
C LEU A 285 4.75 4.04 20.43
N LEU A 286 5.64 4.96 20.07
CA LEU A 286 5.47 6.38 20.40
C LEU A 286 4.23 6.99 19.74
N LEU A 287 3.90 6.67 18.50
CA LEU A 287 2.71 7.20 17.82
C LEU A 287 1.40 6.56 18.26
N THR A 288 1.46 5.34 18.77
CA THR A 288 0.27 4.59 19.22
C THR A 288 0.03 4.73 20.72
N TRP A 289 1.01 5.22 21.46
CA TRP A 289 0.90 5.51 22.87
C TRP A 289 -0.06 6.67 23.10
N ARG A 290 -1.18 6.43 23.77
CA ARG A 290 -1.99 7.49 24.37
C ARG A 290 -1.69 7.41 25.87
N GLY A 291 -1.17 8.49 26.45
CA GLY A 291 -0.98 8.54 27.90
C GLY A 291 -2.29 8.17 28.60
N LEU A 292 -2.17 7.42 29.71
CA LEU A 292 -3.30 7.06 30.58
C LEU A 292 -4.06 8.30 31.03
#